data_AF-A0A8J3ZDN5-F1
#
_entry.id   AF-A0A8J3ZDN5-F1
#
_cell.length_a   1.000
_cell.length_b   1.000
_cell.length_c   1.000
_cell.angle_alpha   90.00
_cell.angle_beta   90.00
_cell.angle_gamma   90.00
#
_symmetry.space_group_name_H-M   'P 1'
#
loop_
_entity.id
_entity.type
_entity.pdbx_description
1 polymer ?
#
loop_
_entity_poly.entity_id
_entity_poly.type
_entity_poly.pdbx_seq_one_letter_code
_entity_poly.pdbx_strand_id
1 'polypeptide(L)'
;MLVVDPEAVDLHQLVRLAGQARTARSDAVALRLWEQALALWRGEAFAGLDSEWLAAVRTDLDQRRWAAMLDRNDLALRQGRHGALLAELTAAAAACPLDERLAEQLMLALYRCGRQGEALTHFDRTRRLLVEDLGIDPSPPLRDVHRQILTNDPALHAPAAVDTVETSAPGDEPADPSRVAAGRCPTQLPADVSAFTGRVEELSHLDALLHAARSREHRDSAEAAAVVISAVSGTAGVGKTGLAVRWRTGSGTCSQTGSCT
;
A
#
# COMPACT_ATOMS: atom_id res chain seq x y z
N MET A 1 -42.26 2.15 -29.12
CA MET A 1 -41.54 1.81 -27.88
C MET A 1 -40.46 0.82 -28.27
N LEU A 2 -39.19 1.23 -28.27
CA LEU A 2 -38.09 0.39 -28.74
C LEU A 2 -37.82 -0.66 -27.64
N VAL A 3 -38.10 -1.93 -27.90
CA VAL A 3 -37.76 -3.03 -26.99
C VAL A 3 -36.35 -3.47 -27.35
N VAL A 4 -35.37 -3.00 -26.59
CA VAL A 4 -33.97 -3.42 -26.72
C VAL A 4 -33.65 -4.30 -25.52
N ASP A 5 -32.87 -5.35 -25.75
CA ASP A 5 -32.29 -6.14 -24.66
C ASP A 5 -31.55 -5.18 -23.71
N PRO A 6 -31.88 -5.16 -22.40
CA PRO A 6 -31.16 -4.34 -21.42
C PRO A 6 -29.65 -4.57 -21.45
N GLU A 7 -29.17 -5.76 -21.84
CA GLU A 7 -27.74 -6.03 -22.00
C GLU A 7 -27.14 -5.39 -23.25
N ALA A 8 -27.93 -4.97 -24.24
CA ALA A 8 -27.43 -4.20 -25.38
C ALA A 8 -27.17 -2.72 -25.04
N VAL A 9 -27.55 -2.27 -23.84
CA VAL A 9 -27.41 -0.87 -23.41
C VAL A 9 -26.31 -0.76 -22.36
N ASP A 10 -25.22 -0.06 -22.73
CA ASP A 10 -24.05 0.15 -21.87
C ASP A 10 -24.43 0.70 -20.46
N LEU A 11 -25.43 1.58 -20.38
CA LEU A 11 -25.93 2.13 -19.10
C LEU A 11 -26.55 1.07 -18.18
N HIS A 12 -27.32 0.12 -18.72
CA HIS A 12 -27.92 -0.95 -17.92
C HIS A 12 -26.85 -1.94 -17.44
N GLN A 13 -25.88 -2.26 -18.32
CA GLN A 13 -24.72 -3.07 -17.92
C GLN A 13 -23.93 -2.41 -16.78
N LEU A 14 -23.66 -1.12 -16.87
CA LEU A 14 -22.99 -0.33 -15.85
C LEU A 14 -23.71 -0.39 -14.50
N VAL A 15 -25.02 -0.15 -14.47
CA VAL A 15 -25.81 -0.20 -13.22
C VAL A 15 -25.75 -1.61 -12.60
N ARG A 16 -25.83 -2.66 -13.43
CA ARG A 16 -25.71 -4.05 -12.98
C ARG A 16 -24.32 -4.34 -12.41
N LEU A 17 -23.24 -3.97 -13.11
CA LEU A 17 -21.86 -4.18 -12.67
C LEU A 17 -21.56 -3.41 -11.38
N ALA A 18 -22.01 -2.15 -11.28
CA ALA A 18 -21.88 -1.35 -10.06
C ALA A 18 -22.63 -2.00 -8.87
N GLY A 19 -23.85 -2.51 -9.09
CA GLY A 19 -24.59 -3.24 -8.06
C GLY A 19 -23.89 -4.51 -7.59
N GLN A 20 -23.30 -5.28 -8.52
CA GLN A 20 -22.51 -6.46 -8.21
C GLN A 20 -21.21 -6.10 -7.47
N ALA A 21 -20.54 -5.01 -7.87
CA ALA A 21 -19.30 -4.56 -7.24
C ALA A 21 -19.51 -4.17 -5.77
N ARG A 22 -20.62 -3.48 -5.46
CA ARG A 22 -20.98 -3.07 -4.08
C ARG A 22 -21.33 -4.23 -3.16
N THR A 23 -21.80 -5.34 -3.72
CA THR A 23 -22.22 -6.54 -2.96
C THR A 23 -21.17 -7.65 -3.00
N ALA A 24 -20.05 -7.43 -3.71
CA ALA A 24 -18.97 -8.40 -3.81
C ALA A 24 -18.29 -8.60 -2.45
N ARG A 25 -18.04 -9.87 -2.09
CA ARG A 25 -17.40 -10.25 -0.83
C ARG A 25 -15.88 -10.08 -0.82
N SER A 26 -15.28 -9.95 -1.99
CA SER A 26 -13.83 -9.81 -2.16
C SER A 26 -13.53 -8.49 -2.86
N ASP A 27 -12.60 -7.73 -2.30
CA ASP A 27 -12.12 -6.48 -2.90
C ASP A 27 -11.55 -6.71 -4.30
N ALA A 28 -10.92 -7.87 -4.56
CA ALA A 28 -10.40 -8.24 -5.88
C ALA A 28 -11.53 -8.37 -6.92
N VAL A 29 -12.63 -9.01 -6.54
CA VAL A 29 -13.81 -9.16 -7.39
C VAL A 29 -14.50 -7.81 -7.59
N ALA A 30 -14.68 -7.03 -6.52
CA ALA A 30 -15.26 -5.70 -6.58
C ALA A 30 -14.47 -4.78 -7.52
N LEU A 31 -13.14 -4.78 -7.40
CA LEU A 31 -12.26 -3.97 -8.24
C LEU A 31 -12.42 -4.32 -9.72
N ARG A 32 -12.36 -5.62 -10.06
CA ARG A 32 -12.54 -6.06 -11.45
C ARG A 32 -13.91 -5.65 -12.01
N LEU A 33 -14.98 -5.72 -11.21
CA LEU A 33 -16.31 -5.30 -11.64
C LEU A 33 -16.39 -3.79 -11.88
N TRP A 34 -15.73 -2.97 -11.06
CA TRP A 34 -15.63 -1.53 -11.30
C TRP A 34 -14.77 -1.20 -12.52
N GLU A 35 -13.65 -1.88 -12.73
CA GLU A 35 -12.83 -1.74 -13.94
C GLU A 35 -13.64 -2.09 -15.19
N GLN A 36 -14.40 -3.19 -15.16
CA GLN A 36 -15.30 -3.59 -16.24
C GLN A 36 -16.42 -2.56 -16.47
N ALA A 37 -17.02 -2.04 -15.41
CA ALA A 37 -18.02 -0.99 -15.53
C ALA A 37 -17.41 0.23 -16.23
N LEU A 38 -16.29 0.76 -15.70
CA LEU A 38 -15.63 1.96 -16.21
C LEU A 38 -15.16 1.81 -17.68
N ALA A 39 -14.83 0.60 -18.12
CA ALA A 39 -14.47 0.31 -19.51
C ALA A 39 -15.65 0.45 -20.50
N LEU A 40 -16.90 0.48 -20.03
CA LEU A 40 -18.07 0.73 -20.89
C LEU A 40 -18.12 2.18 -21.40
N TRP A 41 -17.45 3.12 -20.72
CA TRP A 41 -17.38 4.50 -21.18
C TRP A 41 -16.34 4.65 -22.30
N ARG A 42 -16.81 4.91 -23.52
CA ARG A 42 -15.98 5.10 -24.71
C ARG A 42 -15.79 6.58 -25.11
N GLY A 43 -16.24 7.51 -24.28
CA GLY A 43 -16.21 8.95 -24.55
C GLY A 43 -17.32 9.70 -23.80
N GLU A 44 -17.68 10.87 -24.32
CA GLU A 44 -18.81 11.66 -23.83
C GLU A 44 -20.14 10.90 -24.07
N ALA A 45 -21.00 10.87 -23.05
CA ALA A 45 -22.30 10.23 -23.17
C ALA A 45 -23.17 10.95 -24.20
N PHE A 46 -23.82 10.20 -25.09
CA PHE A 46 -24.66 10.74 -26.17
C PHE A 46 -23.93 11.76 -27.07
N ALA A 47 -22.64 11.57 -27.32
CA ALA A 47 -21.86 12.46 -28.19
C ALA A 47 -22.58 12.73 -29.54
N GLY A 48 -22.65 14.00 -29.94
CA GLY A 48 -23.30 14.43 -31.19
C GLY A 48 -24.82 14.66 -31.11
N LEU A 49 -25.45 14.53 -29.94
CA LEU A 49 -26.87 14.80 -29.73
C LEU A 49 -27.07 15.94 -28.72
N ASP A 50 -27.53 17.11 -29.14
CA ASP A 50 -27.67 18.25 -28.24
C ASP A 50 -29.14 18.56 -27.93
N SER A 51 -29.52 18.39 -26.66
CA SER A 51 -30.77 18.87 -26.10
C SER A 51 -30.60 19.18 -24.61
N GLU A 52 -31.41 20.08 -24.07
CA GLU A 52 -31.35 20.47 -22.66
C GLU A 52 -31.58 19.28 -21.71
N TRP A 53 -32.51 18.38 -22.07
CA TRP A 53 -32.73 17.13 -21.35
C TRP A 53 -31.49 16.22 -21.37
N LEU A 54 -30.82 16.10 -22.52
CA LEU A 54 -29.58 15.31 -22.63
C LEU A 54 -28.43 15.92 -21.84
N ALA A 55 -28.35 17.24 -21.72
CA ALA A 55 -27.33 17.91 -20.91
C ALA A 55 -27.45 17.54 -19.42
N ALA A 56 -28.68 17.50 -18.89
CA ALA A 56 -28.93 17.03 -17.52
C ALA A 56 -28.55 15.55 -17.35
N VAL A 57 -28.89 14.71 -18.33
CA VAL A 57 -28.53 13.27 -18.29
C VAL A 57 -27.01 13.08 -18.36
N ARG A 58 -26.29 13.81 -19.21
CA ARG A 58 -24.81 13.78 -19.27
C ARG A 58 -24.20 14.11 -17.91
N THR A 59 -24.71 15.15 -17.26
CA THR A 59 -24.24 15.58 -15.94
C THR A 59 -24.41 14.47 -14.89
N ASP A 60 -25.59 13.82 -14.84
CA ASP A 60 -25.82 12.68 -13.93
C ASP A 60 -24.88 11.49 -14.25
N LEU A 61 -24.66 11.20 -15.52
CA LEU A 61 -23.76 10.12 -15.95
C LEU A 61 -22.29 10.41 -15.59
N ASP A 62 -21.84 11.65 -15.74
CA ASP A 62 -20.49 12.07 -15.35
C ASP A 62 -20.29 11.99 -13.84
N GLN A 63 -21.29 12.40 -13.04
CA GLN A 63 -21.27 12.23 -11.59
C GLN A 63 -21.18 10.76 -11.19
N ARG A 64 -21.95 9.88 -11.84
CA ARG A 64 -21.88 8.43 -11.59
C ARG A 64 -20.53 7.84 -11.98
N ARG A 65 -19.97 8.28 -13.11
CA ARG A 65 -18.63 7.88 -13.55
C ARG A 65 -17.59 8.30 -12.52
N TRP A 66 -17.66 9.54 -12.04
CA TRP A 66 -16.75 10.07 -11.03
C TRP A 66 -16.82 9.27 -9.73
N ALA A 67 -18.03 9.00 -9.22
CA ALA A 67 -18.23 8.18 -8.03
C ALA A 67 -17.65 6.75 -8.22
N ALA A 68 -17.86 6.14 -9.38
CA ALA A 68 -17.31 4.82 -9.71
C ALA A 68 -15.77 4.83 -9.77
N MET A 69 -15.16 5.91 -10.26
CA MET A 69 -13.70 6.08 -10.24
C MET A 69 -13.16 6.17 -8.82
N LEU A 70 -13.82 6.94 -7.94
CA LEU A 70 -13.44 7.03 -6.52
C LEU A 70 -13.58 5.67 -5.82
N ASP A 71 -14.68 4.94 -6.05
CA ASP A 71 -14.87 3.59 -5.49
C ASP A 71 -13.79 2.60 -5.98
N ARG A 72 -13.46 2.65 -7.28
CA ARG A 72 -12.39 1.84 -7.88
C ARG A 72 -11.04 2.15 -7.25
N ASN A 73 -10.74 3.43 -7.02
CA ASN A 73 -9.49 3.88 -6.43
C ASN A 73 -9.33 3.39 -4.99
N ASP A 74 -10.37 3.47 -4.17
CA ASP A 74 -10.34 2.94 -2.80
C ASP A 74 -10.03 1.44 -2.77
N LEU A 75 -10.65 0.67 -3.66
CA LEU A 75 -10.40 -0.77 -3.78
C LEU A 75 -8.99 -1.08 -4.26
N ALA A 76 -8.50 -0.35 -5.25
CA ALA A 76 -7.15 -0.52 -5.76
C ALA A 76 -6.08 -0.10 -4.73
N LEU A 77 -6.33 0.96 -3.94
CA LEU A 77 -5.48 1.32 -2.81
C LEU A 77 -5.50 0.23 -1.73
N ARG A 78 -6.67 -0.32 -1.37
CA ARG A 78 -6.77 -1.45 -0.45
C ARG A 78 -6.03 -2.69 -0.94
N GLN A 79 -5.95 -2.92 -2.25
CA GLN A 79 -5.15 -4.00 -2.84
C GLN A 79 -3.65 -3.68 -2.99
N GLY A 80 -3.18 -2.53 -2.49
CA GLY A 80 -1.77 -2.16 -2.60
C GLY A 80 -1.34 -1.69 -3.99
N ARG A 81 -2.27 -1.36 -4.91
CA ARG A 81 -1.95 -0.83 -6.26
C ARG A 81 -1.65 0.68 -6.28
N HIS A 82 -1.10 1.22 -5.19
CA HIS A 82 -0.86 2.65 -5.00
C HIS A 82 0.12 3.24 -6.03
N GLY A 83 1.18 2.50 -6.40
CA GLY A 83 2.15 2.98 -7.38
C GLY A 83 1.56 3.13 -8.79
N ALA A 84 0.68 2.20 -9.21
CA ALA A 84 0.03 2.27 -10.51
C ALA A 84 -1.01 3.40 -10.60
N LEU A 85 -1.68 3.72 -9.48
CA LEU A 85 -2.67 4.79 -9.42
C LEU A 85 -2.09 6.19 -9.32
N LEU A 86 -0.82 6.33 -8.90
CA LEU A 86 -0.29 7.62 -8.47
C LEU A 86 -0.37 8.70 -9.56
N ALA A 87 -0.04 8.35 -10.82
CA ALA A 87 -0.10 9.28 -11.94
C ALA A 87 -1.54 9.72 -12.24
N GLU A 88 -2.49 8.78 -12.24
CA GLU A 88 -3.91 9.05 -12.46
C GLU A 88 -4.49 9.94 -11.36
N LEU A 89 -4.24 9.60 -10.09
CA LEU A 89 -4.69 10.38 -8.93
C LEU A 89 -4.12 11.79 -8.93
N THR A 90 -2.85 11.96 -9.31
CA THR A 90 -2.21 13.29 -9.40
C THR A 90 -2.89 14.15 -10.45
N ALA A 91 -3.17 13.59 -11.63
CA ALA A 91 -3.86 14.32 -12.70
C ALA A 91 -5.30 14.68 -12.31
N ALA A 92 -6.02 13.73 -11.70
CA ALA A 92 -7.39 13.95 -11.23
C ALA A 92 -7.45 15.02 -10.13
N ALA A 93 -6.53 15.00 -9.16
CA ALA A 93 -6.51 15.97 -8.06
C ALA A 93 -6.14 17.38 -8.54
N ALA A 94 -5.39 17.50 -9.64
CA ALA A 94 -5.14 18.78 -10.29
C ALA A 94 -6.39 19.34 -10.97
N ALA A 95 -7.24 18.47 -11.53
CA ALA A 95 -8.50 18.86 -12.17
C ALA A 95 -9.63 19.14 -11.17
N CYS A 96 -9.66 18.43 -10.04
CA CYS A 96 -10.69 18.53 -9.01
C CYS A 96 -10.06 18.79 -7.63
N PRO A 97 -9.46 19.97 -7.40
CA PRO A 97 -8.65 20.22 -6.21
C PRO A 97 -9.45 20.35 -4.89
N LEU A 98 -10.77 20.54 -4.97
CA LEU A 98 -11.67 20.62 -3.82
C LEU A 98 -12.34 19.28 -3.47
N ASP A 99 -12.04 18.20 -4.21
CA ASP A 99 -12.56 16.87 -3.89
C ASP A 99 -11.72 16.23 -2.77
N GLU A 100 -12.27 16.25 -1.56
CA GLU A 100 -11.59 15.76 -0.36
C GLU A 100 -11.29 14.25 -0.40
N ARG A 101 -12.22 13.45 -0.95
CA ARG A 101 -12.02 11.99 -1.05
C ARG A 101 -10.90 11.67 -2.03
N LEU A 102 -10.80 12.42 -3.12
CA LEU A 102 -9.68 12.28 -4.04
C LEU A 102 -8.35 12.72 -3.41
N ALA A 103 -8.37 13.80 -2.61
CA ALA A 103 -7.19 14.24 -1.85
C ALA A 103 -6.72 13.17 -0.86
N GLU A 104 -7.63 12.52 -0.13
CA GLU A 104 -7.34 11.38 0.74
C GLU A 104 -6.66 10.24 -0.03
N GLN A 105 -7.22 9.85 -1.18
CA GLN A 105 -6.69 8.78 -2.03
C GLN A 105 -5.27 9.09 -2.51
N LEU A 106 -5.01 10.33 -2.95
CA LEU A 106 -3.70 10.76 -3.39
C LEU A 106 -2.70 10.82 -2.23
N MET A 107 -3.09 11.35 -1.08
CA MET A 107 -2.25 11.38 0.13
C MET A 107 -1.84 9.96 0.55
N LEU A 108 -2.78 9.02 0.54
CA LEU A 108 -2.51 7.63 0.86
C LEU A 108 -1.57 6.98 -0.16
N ALA A 109 -1.78 7.24 -1.44
CA ALA A 109 -0.91 6.73 -2.51
C ALA A 109 0.52 7.26 -2.38
N LEU A 110 0.68 8.58 -2.17
CA LEU A 110 1.97 9.23 -1.97
C LEU A 110 2.69 8.68 -0.74
N TYR A 111 2.00 8.56 0.39
CA TYR A 111 2.56 8.01 1.62
C TYR A 111 3.07 6.58 1.42
N ARG A 112 2.27 5.71 0.81
CA ARG A 112 2.65 4.31 0.53
C ARG A 112 3.78 4.18 -0.49
N CYS A 113 3.96 5.16 -1.37
CA CYS A 113 5.12 5.27 -2.25
C CYS A 113 6.38 5.82 -1.56
N GLY A 114 6.34 6.07 -0.25
CA GLY A 114 7.46 6.66 0.51
C GLY A 114 7.59 8.18 0.34
N ARG A 115 6.60 8.85 -0.26
CA ARG A 115 6.60 10.30 -0.54
C ARG A 115 5.80 11.07 0.52
N GLN A 116 6.12 10.83 1.80
CA GLN A 116 5.38 11.40 2.94
C GLN A 116 5.31 12.93 2.90
N GLY A 117 6.42 13.62 2.62
CA GLY A 117 6.45 15.09 2.57
C GLY A 117 5.53 15.68 1.50
N GLU A 118 5.37 14.99 0.37
CA GLU A 118 4.45 15.40 -0.69
C GLU A 118 2.99 15.18 -0.31
N ALA A 119 2.68 14.11 0.43
CA ALA A 119 1.35 13.88 0.96
C ALA A 119 0.93 14.99 1.94
N LEU A 120 1.83 15.40 2.84
CA LEU A 120 1.58 16.50 3.78
C LEU A 120 1.45 17.86 3.06
N THR A 121 2.30 18.11 2.06
CA THR A 121 2.20 19.32 1.22
C THR A 121 0.87 19.37 0.47
N HIS A 122 0.38 18.22 0.00
CA HIS A 122 -0.92 18.12 -0.66
C HIS A 122 -2.07 18.47 0.30
N PHE A 123 -2.07 17.91 1.52
CA PHE A 123 -3.05 18.28 2.55
C PHE A 123 -3.09 19.78 2.82
N ASP A 124 -1.92 20.40 3.03
CA ASP A 124 -1.85 21.84 3.30
C ASP A 124 -2.41 22.68 2.16
N ARG A 125 -2.17 22.26 0.91
CA ARG A 125 -2.75 22.91 -0.28
C ARG A 125 -4.26 22.75 -0.31
N THR A 126 -4.77 21.52 -0.15
CA THR A 126 -6.21 21.24 -0.18
C THR A 126 -6.93 21.99 0.94
N ARG A 127 -6.39 22.01 2.16
CA ARG A 127 -6.94 22.80 3.27
C ARG A 127 -7.04 24.28 2.95
N ARG A 128 -5.99 24.88 2.38
CA ARG A 128 -6.02 26.30 2.00
C ARG A 128 -7.13 26.58 1.00
N LEU A 129 -7.26 25.75 -0.03
CA LEU A 129 -8.32 25.89 -1.04
C LEU A 129 -9.73 25.74 -0.44
N LEU A 130 -9.95 24.76 0.45
CA LEU A 130 -11.25 24.60 1.12
C LEU A 130 -11.61 25.82 1.97
N VAL A 131 -10.65 26.39 2.69
CA VAL A 131 -10.86 27.58 3.52
C VAL A 131 -11.05 28.82 2.67
N GLU A 132 -10.23 29.02 1.63
CA GLU A 132 -10.25 30.21 0.78
C GLU A 132 -11.47 30.24 -0.15
N ASP A 133 -11.82 29.11 -0.78
CA ASP A 133 -12.87 29.07 -1.82
C ASP A 133 -14.26 28.73 -1.25
N LEU A 134 -14.31 27.86 -0.22
CA LEU A 134 -15.57 27.38 0.36
C LEU A 134 -15.83 27.89 1.78
N GLY A 135 -14.82 28.45 2.47
CA GLY A 135 -14.94 28.89 3.85
C GLY A 135 -15.14 27.74 4.85
N ILE A 136 -14.76 26.51 4.48
CA ILE A 136 -14.95 25.31 5.29
C ILE A 136 -13.61 24.72 5.72
N ASP A 137 -13.61 24.07 6.89
CA ASP A 137 -12.48 23.26 7.34
C ASP A 137 -12.50 21.87 6.68
N PRO A 138 -11.33 21.21 6.55
CA PRO A 138 -11.23 19.84 6.07
C PRO A 138 -12.11 18.87 6.85
N SER A 139 -12.75 17.96 6.13
CA SER A 139 -13.59 16.90 6.67
C SER A 139 -12.83 15.97 7.62
N PRO A 140 -13.53 15.29 8.55
CA PRO A 140 -12.90 14.34 9.46
C PRO A 140 -12.06 13.25 8.77
N PRO A 141 -12.53 12.60 7.69
CA PRO A 141 -11.74 11.56 7.01
C PRO A 141 -10.40 12.08 6.46
N LEU A 142 -10.39 13.25 5.81
CA LEU A 142 -9.17 13.90 5.32
C LEU A 142 -8.20 14.26 6.46
N ARG A 143 -8.72 14.76 7.59
CA ARG A 143 -7.91 15.05 8.79
C ARG A 143 -7.35 13.79 9.45
N ASP A 144 -8.10 12.69 9.42
CA ASP A 144 -7.67 11.41 9.98
C ASP A 144 -6.49 10.84 9.20
N VAL A 145 -6.55 10.84 7.86
CA VAL A 145 -5.43 10.42 7.00
C VAL A 145 -4.20 11.29 7.26
N HIS A 146 -4.35 12.62 7.35
CA HIS A 146 -3.26 13.53 7.68
C HIS A 146 -2.60 13.18 9.02
N ARG A 147 -3.39 12.99 10.08
CA ARG A 147 -2.89 12.60 11.40
C ARG A 147 -2.14 11.27 11.36
N GLN A 148 -2.72 10.26 10.70
CA GLN A 148 -2.12 8.94 10.58
C GLN A 148 -0.78 8.98 9.83
N ILE A 149 -0.67 9.83 8.80
CA ILE A 149 0.59 10.07 8.09
C ILE A 149 1.63 10.71 9.01
N LEU A 150 1.25 11.68 9.85
CA LEU A 150 2.18 12.32 10.81
C LEU A 150 2.71 11.32 11.84
N THR A 151 1.89 10.38 12.29
CA THR A 151 2.26 9.39 13.31
C THR A 151 2.86 8.11 12.73
N ASN A 152 3.00 7.99 11.41
CA ASN A 152 3.36 6.73 10.74
C ASN A 152 2.51 5.55 11.21
N ASP A 153 1.19 5.75 11.24
CA ASP A 153 0.24 4.75 11.74
C ASP A 153 0.32 3.44 10.92
N PRO A 154 0.53 2.28 11.57
CA PRO A 154 0.52 0.98 10.90
C PRO A 154 -0.74 0.69 10.08
N ALA A 155 -1.88 1.27 10.43
CA ALA A 155 -3.14 1.13 9.68
C ALA A 155 -3.06 1.66 8.24
N LEU A 156 -2.13 2.59 7.96
CA LEU A 156 -1.91 3.11 6.62
C LEU A 156 -1.05 2.21 5.76
N HIS A 157 -0.30 1.28 6.34
CA HIS A 157 0.52 0.38 5.54
C HIS A 157 -0.36 -0.44 4.59
N ALA A 158 0.12 -0.62 3.35
CA ALA A 158 -0.57 -1.48 2.42
C ALA A 158 -0.69 -2.88 3.06
N PRO A 159 -1.85 -3.57 2.94
CA PRO A 159 -1.89 -4.96 3.33
C PRO A 159 -0.78 -5.66 2.56
N ALA A 160 0.12 -6.31 3.29
CA ALA A 160 1.14 -7.15 2.69
C ALA A 160 0.37 -8.08 1.74
N ALA A 161 0.71 -8.04 0.45
CA ALA A 161 0.19 -9.00 -0.50
C ALA A 161 0.58 -10.38 0.02
N VAL A 162 -0.34 -11.02 0.74
CA VAL A 162 -0.25 -12.44 1.01
C VAL A 162 -0.58 -13.04 -0.35
N ASP A 163 0.47 -13.39 -1.09
CA ASP A 163 0.36 -14.28 -2.23
C ASP A 163 -0.25 -15.59 -1.70
N THR A 164 -1.58 -15.65 -1.65
CA THR A 164 -2.32 -16.90 -1.52
C THR A 164 -2.13 -17.61 -2.84
N VAL A 165 -1.02 -18.33 -2.95
CA VAL A 165 -0.89 -19.44 -3.89
C VAL A 165 -1.96 -20.45 -3.49
N GLU A 166 -3.10 -20.39 -4.16
CA GLU A 166 -4.08 -21.47 -4.19
C GLU A 166 -3.45 -22.66 -4.92
N THR A 167 -2.65 -23.45 -4.20
CA THR A 167 -2.31 -24.82 -4.63
C THR A 167 -3.42 -25.74 -4.13
N SER A 168 -4.30 -26.15 -5.04
CA SER A 168 -5.07 -27.38 -4.87
C SER A 168 -4.14 -28.58 -5.08
N ALA A 169 -4.22 -29.53 -4.15
CA ALA A 169 -3.36 -30.71 -3.89
C ALA A 169 -3.37 -31.82 -4.98
N PRO A 170 -2.88 -33.05 -4.71
CA PRO A 170 -1.53 -33.49 -4.30
C PRO A 170 -0.92 -34.49 -5.32
N GLY A 171 0.40 -34.51 -5.45
CA GLY A 171 1.12 -35.56 -6.19
C GLY A 171 2.53 -35.70 -5.63
N ASP A 172 2.90 -36.93 -5.26
CA ASP A 172 4.15 -37.32 -4.61
C ASP A 172 5.41 -36.80 -5.32
N GLU A 173 6.24 -36.02 -4.59
CA GLU A 173 7.71 -36.06 -4.63
C GLU A 173 8.29 -35.07 -3.58
N PRO A 174 9.38 -35.41 -2.86
CA PRO A 174 9.95 -34.54 -1.84
C PRO A 174 10.81 -33.45 -2.50
N ALA A 175 10.22 -32.26 -2.69
CA ALA A 175 10.92 -31.08 -3.17
C ALA A 175 11.46 -30.21 -2.01
N ASP A 176 12.76 -29.96 -2.09
CA ASP A 176 13.65 -29.13 -1.28
C ASP A 176 13.06 -27.78 -0.78
N PRO A 177 13.10 -27.47 0.53
CA PRO A 177 12.50 -26.25 1.11
C PRO A 177 13.31 -24.96 0.94
N SER A 178 14.33 -24.90 0.06
CA SER A 178 15.27 -23.78 0.02
C SER A 178 14.95 -22.59 -0.92
N ARG A 179 13.70 -22.41 -1.37
CA ARG A 179 13.33 -21.21 -2.16
C ARG A 179 12.00 -20.58 -1.76
N VAL A 180 12.03 -19.81 -0.67
CA VAL A 180 11.05 -18.74 -0.41
C VAL A 180 11.77 -17.40 -0.51
N ALA A 181 11.29 -16.55 -1.41
CA ALA A 181 11.85 -15.26 -1.72
C ALA A 181 11.84 -14.33 -0.49
N ALA A 182 13.04 -13.95 -0.04
CA ALA A 182 13.21 -12.92 0.97
C ALA A 182 12.65 -11.58 0.46
N GLY A 183 11.72 -11.01 1.23
CA GLY A 183 11.25 -9.64 1.05
C GLY A 183 12.44 -8.68 1.01
N ARG A 184 12.40 -7.74 0.05
CA ARG A 184 13.48 -6.82 -0.27
C ARG A 184 13.75 -5.85 0.89
N CYS A 185 14.58 -6.26 1.84
CA CYS A 185 15.32 -5.34 2.69
C CYS A 185 16.53 -4.83 1.87
N PRO A 186 16.78 -3.51 1.78
CA PRO A 186 18.02 -3.01 1.20
C PRO A 186 19.21 -3.63 1.94
N THR A 187 19.94 -4.50 1.25
CA THR A 187 21.12 -5.18 1.76
C THR A 187 22.35 -4.47 1.19
N GLN A 188 22.80 -3.41 1.86
CA GLN A 188 24.01 -2.64 1.50
C GLN A 188 25.30 -3.19 2.13
N LEU A 189 25.26 -4.42 2.66
CA LEU A 189 26.44 -5.05 3.22
C LEU A 189 27.20 -5.86 2.15
N PRO A 190 28.54 -5.90 2.21
CA PRO A 190 29.34 -6.84 1.43
C PRO A 190 28.92 -8.29 1.68
N ALA A 191 29.24 -9.17 0.72
CA ALA A 191 29.02 -10.61 0.84
C ALA A 191 29.70 -11.18 2.11
N ASP A 192 29.12 -12.26 2.66
CA ASP A 192 29.59 -12.90 3.89
C ASP A 192 31.05 -13.38 3.76
N VAL A 193 31.76 -13.43 4.88
CA VAL A 193 33.16 -13.84 4.96
C VAL A 193 33.23 -15.37 4.92
N SER A 194 33.88 -15.94 3.90
CA SER A 194 33.91 -17.39 3.65
C SER A 194 34.65 -18.22 4.71
N ALA A 195 35.42 -17.59 5.60
CA ALA A 195 36.13 -18.22 6.69
C ALA A 195 35.94 -17.42 8.00
N PHE A 196 34.79 -17.60 8.64
CA PHE A 196 34.51 -17.06 9.97
C PHE A 196 34.51 -18.20 10.99
N THR A 197 35.50 -18.21 11.89
CA THR A 197 35.69 -19.28 12.88
C THR A 197 35.59 -18.73 14.30
N GLY A 198 34.79 -19.37 15.15
CA GLY A 198 34.58 -18.97 16.54
C GLY A 198 33.65 -17.77 16.70
N ARG A 199 33.60 -17.20 17.92
CA ARG A 199 32.81 -16.03 18.32
C ARG A 199 31.29 -16.22 18.47
N VAL A 200 30.90 -17.43 18.87
CA VAL A 200 29.51 -17.75 19.19
C VAL A 200 29.00 -16.91 20.36
N GLU A 201 29.85 -16.65 21.37
CA GLU A 201 29.48 -15.84 22.54
C GLU A 201 29.23 -14.37 22.17
N GLU A 202 30.09 -13.77 21.34
CA GLU A 202 29.95 -12.38 20.89
C GLU A 202 28.75 -12.18 19.96
N LEU A 203 28.44 -13.16 19.10
CA LEU A 203 27.21 -13.15 18.29
C LEU A 203 25.96 -13.26 19.18
N SER A 204 25.97 -14.16 20.16
CA SER A 204 24.88 -14.32 21.14
C SER A 204 24.67 -13.05 21.97
N HIS A 205 25.75 -12.32 22.28
CA HIS A 205 25.69 -11.05 22.99
C HIS A 205 25.03 -9.95 22.15
N LEU A 206 25.33 -9.88 20.85
CA LEU A 206 24.68 -8.95 19.94
C LEU A 206 23.19 -9.28 19.76
N ASP A 207 22.83 -10.56 19.67
CA ASP A 207 21.43 -11.01 19.64
C ASP A 207 20.68 -10.59 20.91
N ALA A 208 21.28 -10.78 22.09
CA ALA A 208 20.71 -10.39 23.36
C ALA A 208 20.49 -8.87 23.47
N LEU A 209 21.45 -8.06 22.99
CA LEU A 209 21.32 -6.60 22.95
C LEU A 209 20.18 -6.15 22.02
N LEU A 210 20.03 -6.80 20.87
CA LEU A 210 18.98 -6.47 19.91
C LEU A 210 17.59 -6.89 20.42
N HIS A 211 17.47 -8.01 21.14
CA HIS A 211 16.24 -8.43 21.81
C HIS A 211 15.89 -7.52 23.00
N ALA A 212 16.88 -7.09 23.78
CA ALA A 212 16.70 -6.13 24.86
C ALA A 212 16.23 -4.76 24.34
N ALA A 213 16.78 -4.28 23.23
CA ALA A 213 16.34 -3.03 22.59
C ALA A 213 14.88 -3.11 22.10
N ARG A 214 14.52 -4.18 21.38
CA ARG A 214 13.15 -4.39 20.88
C ARG A 214 12.11 -4.53 21.98
N SER A 215 12.48 -5.16 23.10
CA SER A 215 11.59 -5.36 24.25
C SER A 215 11.44 -4.13 25.14
N ARG A 216 12.28 -3.09 24.97
CA ARG A 216 12.12 -1.76 25.59
C ARG A 216 11.18 -0.89 24.75
N GLU A 217 11.33 -0.91 23.43
CA GLU A 217 10.39 -0.24 22.50
C GLU A 217 8.94 -0.71 22.68
N HIS A 218 8.72 -2.01 22.94
CA HIS A 218 7.37 -2.55 23.18
C HIS A 218 6.78 -2.22 24.57
N ARG A 219 7.59 -1.76 25.53
CA ARG A 219 7.13 -1.41 26.89
C ARG A 219 6.93 0.10 27.07
N ASP A 220 7.75 0.91 26.41
CA ASP A 220 7.72 2.38 26.53
C ASP A 220 6.84 3.02 25.45
N SER A 221 5.62 2.51 25.26
CA SER A 221 4.65 2.96 24.22
C SER A 221 4.08 4.37 24.42
N ALA A 222 4.76 5.29 25.11
CA ALA A 222 4.28 6.68 25.23
C ALA A 222 5.36 7.77 25.30
N GLU A 223 6.66 7.49 25.44
CA GLU A 223 7.66 8.57 25.48
C GLU A 223 8.99 8.16 24.82
N ALA A 224 9.29 8.83 23.69
CA ALA A 224 10.54 8.83 22.94
C ALA A 224 11.19 7.46 22.68
N ALA A 225 10.91 6.86 21.52
CA ALA A 225 11.69 5.75 20.96
C ALA A 225 13.15 6.20 20.71
N ALA A 226 14.00 6.03 21.72
CA ALA A 226 15.41 6.36 21.65
C ALA A 226 16.12 5.36 20.72
N VAL A 227 16.79 5.88 19.68
CA VAL A 227 17.62 5.06 18.79
C VAL A 227 18.73 4.41 19.60
N VAL A 228 18.70 3.08 19.73
CA VAL A 228 19.74 2.32 20.42
C VAL A 228 20.92 2.10 19.48
N ILE A 229 22.02 2.83 19.70
CA ILE A 229 23.28 2.66 18.98
C ILE A 229 24.20 1.72 19.78
N SER A 230 24.58 0.60 19.18
CA SER A 230 25.57 -0.33 19.74
C SER A 230 26.88 -0.24 18.96
N ALA A 231 28.01 -0.08 19.68
CA ALA A 231 29.34 0.03 19.08
C ALA A 231 30.16 -1.24 19.36
N VAL A 232 30.74 -1.83 18.31
CA VAL A 232 31.68 -2.96 18.44
C VAL A 232 33.11 -2.41 18.43
N SER A 233 33.82 -2.54 19.55
CA SER A 233 35.21 -2.07 19.71
C SER A 233 36.21 -3.23 19.84
N GLY A 234 37.48 -2.97 19.55
CA GLY A 234 38.57 -3.96 19.57
C GLY A 234 39.77 -3.54 18.71
N THR A 235 40.88 -4.26 18.83
CA THR A 235 42.15 -3.95 18.12
C THR A 235 41.99 -3.95 16.59
N ALA A 236 42.85 -3.20 15.88
CA ALA A 236 42.86 -3.21 14.43
C ALA A 236 43.14 -4.63 13.90
N GLY A 237 42.46 -5.05 12.83
CA GLY A 237 42.63 -6.39 12.23
C GLY A 237 41.90 -7.54 12.94
N VAL A 238 41.28 -7.32 14.11
CA VAL A 238 40.60 -8.38 14.89
C VAL A 238 39.26 -8.86 14.28
N GLY A 239 38.87 -8.41 13.10
CA GLY A 239 37.67 -8.91 12.39
C GLY A 239 36.32 -8.35 12.85
N LYS A 240 36.27 -7.14 13.44
CA LYS A 240 35.00 -6.49 13.88
C LYS A 240 34.00 -6.30 12.74
N THR A 241 34.49 -5.85 11.58
CA THR A 241 33.67 -5.69 10.37
C THR A 241 33.14 -7.04 9.87
N GLY A 242 33.96 -8.09 9.93
CA GLY A 242 33.56 -9.45 9.59
C GLY A 242 32.48 -10.00 10.54
N LEU A 243 32.60 -9.71 11.84
CA LEU A 243 31.60 -10.10 12.84
C LEU A 243 30.25 -9.37 12.64
N ALA A 244 30.27 -8.08 12.31
CA ALA A 244 29.04 -7.32 12.04
C ALA A 244 28.33 -7.79 10.75
N VAL A 245 29.09 -8.11 9.69
CA VAL A 245 28.54 -8.68 8.45
C VAL A 245 27.95 -10.07 8.75
N ARG A 246 28.71 -10.94 9.43
CA ARG A 246 28.28 -12.30 9.79
C ARG A 246 27.03 -12.33 10.65
N TRP A 247 26.90 -11.41 11.60
CA TRP A 247 25.73 -11.32 12.49
C TRP A 247 24.44 -10.98 11.71
N ARG A 248 24.54 -10.09 10.71
CA ARG A 248 23.39 -9.71 9.88
C ARG A 248 23.07 -10.71 8.77
N THR A 249 24.04 -11.47 8.28
CA THR A 249 23.80 -12.55 7.30
C THR A 249 23.32 -13.84 7.97
N GLY A 250 23.78 -14.14 9.19
CA GLY A 250 23.43 -15.35 9.93
C GLY A 250 22.05 -15.34 10.62
N SER A 251 21.47 -14.16 10.88
CA SER A 251 20.15 -14.01 11.53
C SER A 251 18.96 -14.43 10.65
N GLY A 252 19.20 -14.83 9.39
CA GLY A 252 18.20 -15.38 8.48
C GLY A 252 18.06 -16.91 8.48
N THR A 253 18.92 -17.64 9.20
CA THR A 253 18.89 -19.11 9.23
C THR A 253 19.06 -19.63 10.65
N CYS A 254 17.94 -19.83 11.35
CA CYS A 254 17.91 -20.59 12.60
C CYS A 254 16.77 -21.61 12.55
N SER A 255 17.07 -22.84 12.15
CA SER A 255 16.67 -24.07 12.85
C SER A 255 17.04 -25.31 12.02
N GLN A 256 18.13 -25.97 12.41
CA GLN A 256 18.18 -27.40 12.73
C GLN A 256 19.63 -27.87 12.71
N THR A 257 20.22 -27.95 13.90
CA THR A 257 21.16 -29.02 14.19
C THR A 257 20.84 -29.50 15.60
N GLY A 258 19.91 -30.43 15.66
CA GLY A 258 19.76 -31.31 16.80
C GLY A 258 20.86 -32.37 16.76
N SER A 259 21.74 -32.29 17.76
CA SER A 259 22.40 -33.38 18.47
C SER A 259 23.24 -34.41 17.72
N CYS A 260 24.50 -34.45 18.16
CA CYS A 260 25.43 -35.59 18.24
C CYS A 260 24.76 -36.97 18.36
N THR A 261 25.33 -37.96 17.66
CA THR A 261 26.14 -39.03 18.27
C THR A 261 27.21 -39.45 17.27
#